data_AF-R4Z5Z7-F1
#
_entry.id   AF-R4Z5Z7-F1
#
_cell.length_a   1.000
_cell.length_b   1.000
_cell.length_c   1.000
_cell.angle_alpha   90.00
_cell.angle_beta   90.00
_cell.angle_gamma   90.00
#
_symmetry.space_group_name_H-M   'P 1'
#
loop_
_entity.id
_entity.type
_entity.pdbx_description
1 polymer ?
#
loop_
_entity_poly.entity_id
_entity_poly.type
_entity_poly.pdbx_seq_one_letter_code
_entity_poly.pdbx_strand_id
1 'polypeptide(L)'
;MFFNSLQYAAFLPVVWIVYRVLRRVPQQNAWLLLASYVFYGFWDWRFLGLILVSTAVDYTVSRLMRPAAEPLRKQLLLVSLVVNLGLLVTFKYFGFFVESTASLLRTFGLEPNLPLLKILLPVGISFYTFQTISYTFDVFRRRIEPEENPVTFALYVPYFPQLVAGPIERAQHLLPQIQGERRRADEHDILSGLRLILVGLFKKVAIADAVAPLVAKSFNSPGGSVSAAIGILAFSRDPARFSGVGGLKAVLV
;
A
#
# COMPACT_ATOMS: atom_id res chain seq x y z
N MET A 1 5.15 9.75 4.56
CA MET A 1 4.62 10.49 5.73
C MET A 1 3.89 9.54 6.68
N PHE A 2 3.93 9.78 7.99
CA PHE A 2 3.12 9.04 8.97
C PHE A 2 1.76 9.70 9.19
N PHE A 3 0.70 8.91 9.40
CA PHE A 3 -0.67 9.42 9.56
C PHE A 3 -0.85 10.35 10.78
N ASN A 4 -0.15 10.08 11.88
CA ASN A 4 -0.19 10.90 13.10
C ASN A 4 0.79 12.09 13.09
N SER A 5 1.41 12.40 11.95
CA SER A 5 2.39 13.49 11.84
C SER A 5 1.74 14.82 11.46
N LEU A 6 2.35 15.93 11.90
CA LEU A 6 1.93 17.29 11.51
C LEU A 6 2.02 17.50 9.98
N GLN A 7 3.01 16.86 9.34
CA GLN A 7 3.18 16.88 7.89
C GLN A 7 1.96 16.31 7.18
N TYR A 8 1.42 15.18 7.66
CA TYR A 8 0.20 14.59 7.10
C TYR A 8 -1.02 15.46 7.36
N ALA A 9 -1.12 16.04 8.56
CA ALA A 9 -2.21 16.95 8.93
C ALA A 9 -2.26 18.21 8.05
N ALA A 10 -1.11 18.72 7.58
CA ALA A 10 -1.04 19.82 6.62
C ALA A 10 -1.24 19.36 5.16
N PHE A 11 -0.68 18.20 4.79
CA PHE A 11 -0.78 17.62 3.46
C PHE A 11 -2.24 17.37 3.05
N LEU A 12 -3.04 16.79 3.94
CA LEU A 12 -4.40 16.36 3.61
C LEU A 12 -5.35 17.52 3.21
N PRO A 13 -5.45 18.63 3.99
CA PRO A 13 -6.23 19.80 3.58
C PRO A 13 -5.79 20.38 2.25
N VAL A 14 -4.48 20.46 1.99
CA VAL A 14 -3.95 20.97 0.71
C VAL A 14 -4.40 20.08 -0.46
N VAL A 15 -4.24 18.76 -0.33
CA VAL A 15 -4.70 17.81 -1.34
C VAL A 15 -6.20 17.95 -1.58
N TRP A 16 -6.99 18.05 -0.52
CA TRP A 16 -8.44 18.18 -0.61
C TRP A 16 -8.90 19.50 -1.24
N ILE A 17 -8.32 20.64 -0.84
CA ILE A 17 -8.67 21.96 -1.40
C ILE A 17 -8.40 21.98 -2.91
N VAL A 18 -7.19 21.57 -3.33
CA VAL A 18 -6.85 21.55 -4.76
C VAL A 18 -7.74 20.56 -5.52
N TYR A 19 -8.00 19.38 -4.95
CA TYR A 19 -8.94 18.40 -5.52
C TYR A 19 -10.33 18.99 -5.77
N ARG A 20 -10.83 19.85 -4.87
CA ARG A 20 -12.15 20.50 -4.97
C ARG A 20 -12.18 21.64 -6.00
N VAL A 21 -11.06 22.33 -6.19
CA VAL A 21 -10.93 23.40 -7.21
C VAL A 21 -10.92 22.80 -8.62
N LEU A 22 -10.30 21.63 -8.78
CA LEU A 22 -10.29 20.90 -10.04
C LEU A 22 -11.68 20.35 -10.37
N ARG A 23 -12.17 20.62 -11.59
CA ARG A 23 -13.54 20.27 -12.01
C ARG A 23 -13.61 19.07 -12.96
N ARG A 24 -12.49 18.69 -13.59
CA ARG A 24 -12.44 17.63 -14.59
C ARG A 24 -11.70 16.42 -14.05
N VAL A 25 -12.30 15.23 -14.17
CA VAL A 25 -11.76 13.95 -13.68
C VAL A 25 -10.28 13.73 -14.07
N PRO A 26 -9.80 14.00 -15.30
CA PRO A 26 -8.39 13.79 -15.63
C PRO A 26 -7.41 14.65 -14.83
N GLN A 27 -7.74 15.93 -14.60
CA GLN A 27 -6.90 16.85 -13.80
C GLN A 27 -6.85 16.39 -12.35
N GLN A 28 -8.02 15.98 -11.88
CA GLN A 28 -8.29 15.45 -10.57
C GLN A 28 -7.54 14.12 -10.32
N ASN A 29 -7.45 13.25 -11.32
CA ASN A 29 -6.64 12.03 -11.29
C ASN A 29 -5.14 12.37 -11.26
N ALA A 30 -4.69 13.29 -12.13
CA ALA A 30 -3.30 13.73 -12.17
C ALA A 30 -2.84 14.36 -10.85
N TRP A 31 -3.71 15.16 -10.22
CA TRP A 31 -3.44 15.75 -8.90
C TRP A 31 -3.33 14.69 -7.81
N LEU A 32 -4.28 13.75 -7.74
CA LEU A 32 -4.22 12.66 -6.76
C LEU A 32 -3.02 11.74 -7.00
N LEU A 33 -2.60 11.57 -8.26
CA LEU A 33 -1.42 10.79 -8.61
C LEU A 33 -0.17 11.49 -8.06
N LEU A 34 -0.03 12.79 -8.33
CA LEU A 34 1.07 13.59 -7.79
C LEU A 34 1.09 13.57 -6.27
N ALA A 35 -0.06 13.79 -5.62
CA ALA A 35 -0.21 13.71 -4.18
C ALA A 35 0.22 12.33 -3.65
N SER A 36 -0.15 11.26 -4.35
CA SER A 36 0.25 9.89 -3.96
C SER A 36 1.76 9.71 -4.04
N TYR A 37 2.40 10.11 -5.14
CA TYR A 37 3.86 10.01 -5.28
C TYR A 37 4.61 10.87 -4.25
N VAL A 38 4.11 12.08 -3.96
CA VAL A 38 4.66 12.92 -2.87
C VAL A 38 4.54 12.18 -1.53
N PHE A 39 3.37 11.61 -1.22
CA PHE A 39 3.16 10.92 0.04
C PHE A 39 4.16 9.76 0.30
N TYR A 40 4.46 8.93 -0.72
CA TYR A 40 5.49 7.88 -0.60
C TYR A 40 6.91 8.42 -0.73
N GLY A 41 7.14 9.47 -1.53
CA GLY A 41 8.45 10.08 -1.67
C GLY A 41 9.00 10.61 -0.35
N PHE A 42 8.11 11.06 0.54
CA PHE A 42 8.46 11.44 1.91
C PHE A 42 8.93 10.28 2.80
N TRP A 43 8.64 9.03 2.45
CA TRP A 43 9.24 7.87 3.11
C TRP A 43 10.65 7.63 2.55
N ASP A 44 10.72 7.39 1.25
CA ASP A 44 11.98 7.28 0.52
C ASP A 44 11.69 7.39 -0.98
N TRP A 45 12.22 8.44 -1.60
CA TRP A 45 12.03 8.72 -3.03
C TRP A 45 12.59 7.61 -3.93
N ARG A 46 13.57 6.83 -3.48
CA ARG A 46 14.17 5.73 -4.27
C ARG A 46 13.17 4.63 -4.59
N PHE A 47 12.17 4.43 -3.71
CA PHE A 47 11.16 3.39 -3.90
C PHE A 47 10.01 3.79 -4.83
N LEU A 48 9.93 5.07 -5.23
CA LEU A 48 8.99 5.50 -6.26
C LEU A 48 9.26 4.79 -7.59
N GLY A 49 10.53 4.48 -7.88
CA GLY A 49 10.91 3.70 -9.06
C GLY A 49 10.30 2.29 -9.05
N LEU A 50 10.16 1.66 -7.88
CA LEU A 50 9.57 0.32 -7.78
C LEU A 50 8.08 0.33 -8.11
N ILE A 51 7.36 1.34 -7.59
CA ILE A 51 5.95 1.57 -7.90
C ILE A 51 5.79 1.85 -9.39
N LEU A 52 6.63 2.70 -9.96
CA LEU A 52 6.61 3.05 -11.38
C LEU A 52 6.84 1.82 -12.26
N VAL A 53 7.84 0.98 -11.94
CA VAL A 53 8.15 -0.25 -12.69
C VAL A 53 6.98 -1.23 -12.64
N SER A 54 6.45 -1.51 -11.45
CA SER A 54 5.26 -2.36 -11.27
C SER A 54 4.07 -1.84 -12.08
N THR A 55 3.79 -0.53 -11.96
CA THR A 55 2.72 0.15 -12.70
C THR A 55 2.91 0.05 -14.21
N ALA A 56 4.10 0.35 -14.71
CA ALA A 56 4.38 0.34 -16.15
C ALA A 56 4.24 -1.08 -16.73
N VAL A 57 4.81 -2.08 -16.05
CA VAL A 57 4.72 -3.48 -16.48
C VAL A 57 3.28 -3.95 -16.52
N ASP A 58 2.52 -3.75 -15.45
CA ASP A 58 1.14 -4.25 -15.36
C ASP A 58 0.18 -3.50 -16.29
N TYR A 59 0.41 -2.20 -16.53
CA TYR A 59 -0.32 -1.44 -17.54
C TYR A 59 -0.06 -1.99 -18.95
N THR A 60 1.22 -2.16 -19.33
CA THR A 60 1.57 -2.64 -20.67
C THR A 60 1.12 -4.08 -20.88
N VAL A 61 1.36 -4.97 -19.91
CA VAL A 61 0.97 -6.38 -19.95
C VAL A 61 -0.54 -6.52 -20.11
N SER A 62 -1.33 -5.82 -19.29
CA SER A 62 -2.80 -5.90 -19.35
C SER A 62 -3.35 -5.38 -20.69
N ARG A 63 -2.79 -4.31 -21.25
CA ARG A 63 -3.15 -3.79 -22.58
C ARG A 63 -2.82 -4.78 -23.70
N LEU A 64 -1.66 -5.41 -23.65
CA LEU A 64 -1.24 -6.42 -24.63
C LEU A 64 -2.07 -7.70 -24.54
N MET A 65 -2.64 -8.02 -23.37
CA MET A 65 -3.52 -9.19 -23.21
C MET A 65 -4.86 -9.05 -23.95
N ARG A 66 -5.30 -7.84 -24.30
CA ARG A 66 -6.60 -7.60 -24.95
C ARG A 66 -6.69 -8.21 -26.36
N PRO A 67 -5.77 -7.94 -27.29
CA PRO A 67 -5.78 -8.57 -28.62
C PRO A 67 -5.09 -9.95 -28.66
N ALA A 68 -4.41 -10.36 -27.60
CA ALA A 68 -3.57 -11.56 -27.61
C ALA A 68 -4.37 -12.87 -27.62
N ALA A 69 -3.82 -13.89 -28.28
CA ALA A 69 -4.29 -15.27 -28.16
C ALA A 69 -3.91 -15.87 -26.79
N GLU A 70 -4.64 -16.90 -26.35
CA GLU A 70 -4.43 -17.58 -25.06
C GLU A 70 -2.98 -17.92 -24.67
N PRO A 71 -2.10 -18.46 -25.55
CA PRO A 71 -0.72 -18.74 -25.17
C PRO A 71 0.07 -17.48 -24.79
N LEU A 72 -0.08 -16.40 -25.57
CA LEU A 72 0.57 -15.11 -25.29
C LEU A 72 -0.01 -14.47 -24.02
N ARG A 73 -1.32 -14.60 -23.78
CA ARG A 73 -1.95 -14.11 -22.52
C ARG A 73 -1.34 -14.78 -21.29
N LYS A 74 -1.07 -16.08 -21.33
CA LYS A 74 -0.41 -16.81 -20.23
C LYS A 74 1.03 -16.33 -20.00
N GLN A 75 1.79 -16.10 -21.08
CA GLN A 75 3.15 -15.56 -21.00
C GLN A 75 3.16 -14.14 -20.41
N LEU A 76 2.27 -13.28 -20.88
CA LEU A 76 2.06 -11.92 -20.37
C LEU A 76 1.72 -11.93 -18.87
N LEU A 77 0.83 -12.84 -18.44
CA LEU A 77 0.51 -13.00 -17.02
C LEU A 77 1.76 -13.43 -16.23
N LEU A 78 2.51 -14.41 -16.74
CA LEU A 78 3.74 -14.86 -16.10
C LEU A 78 4.75 -13.72 -15.93
N VAL A 79 4.91 -12.84 -16.93
CA VAL A 79 5.76 -11.64 -16.84
C VAL A 79 5.32 -10.75 -15.67
N SER A 80 4.03 -10.43 -15.56
CA SER A 80 3.49 -9.64 -14.45
C SER A 80 3.78 -10.30 -13.09
N LEU A 81 3.52 -11.61 -12.95
CA LEU A 81 3.80 -12.33 -11.71
C LEU A 81 5.28 -12.33 -11.35
N VAL A 82 6.16 -12.63 -12.31
CA VAL A 82 7.61 -12.72 -12.08
C VAL A 82 8.18 -11.37 -11.69
N VAL A 83 7.78 -10.28 -12.36
CA VAL A 83 8.26 -8.93 -12.01
C VAL A 83 7.76 -8.53 -10.63
N ASN A 84 6.45 -8.62 -10.36
CA ASN A 84 5.88 -8.15 -9.09
C ASN A 84 6.34 -9.00 -7.90
N LEU A 85 6.29 -10.32 -8.02
CA LEU A 85 6.78 -11.22 -6.97
C LEU A 85 8.31 -11.13 -6.85
N GLY A 86 9.03 -10.93 -7.94
CA GLY A 86 10.47 -10.69 -7.92
C GLY A 86 10.84 -9.44 -7.13
N LEU A 87 10.15 -8.32 -7.36
CA LEU A 87 10.31 -7.09 -6.57
C LEU A 87 9.96 -7.34 -5.09
N LEU A 88 8.83 -7.98 -4.81
CA LEU A 88 8.43 -8.28 -3.44
C LEU A 88 9.44 -9.17 -2.72
N VAL A 89 9.89 -10.26 -3.36
CA VAL A 89 10.86 -11.20 -2.78
C VAL A 89 12.19 -10.50 -2.55
N THR A 90 12.68 -9.78 -3.55
CA THR A 90 13.95 -9.06 -3.47
C THR A 90 13.93 -8.07 -2.32
N PHE A 91 12.95 -7.17 -2.22
CA PHE A 91 12.98 -6.13 -1.20
C PHE A 91 12.53 -6.59 0.18
N LYS A 92 11.59 -7.54 0.27
CA LYS A 92 11.02 -7.99 1.55
C LYS A 92 11.86 -9.05 2.25
N TYR A 93 12.49 -9.93 1.48
CA TYR A 93 13.18 -11.11 2.02
C TYR A 93 14.69 -11.10 1.76
N PHE A 94 15.27 -10.03 1.20
CA PHE A 94 16.72 -9.94 0.91
C PHE A 94 17.57 -10.40 2.10
N GLY A 95 17.36 -9.79 3.27
CA GLY A 95 18.15 -10.08 4.47
C GLY A 95 18.04 -11.54 4.88
N PHE A 96 16.81 -12.09 4.88
CA PHE A 96 16.58 -13.51 5.16
C PHE A 96 17.33 -14.43 4.20
N PHE A 97 17.33 -14.14 2.89
CA PHE A 97 18.05 -14.93 1.89
C PHE A 97 19.57 -14.83 2.07
N VAL A 98 20.10 -13.64 2.33
CA VAL A 98 21.54 -13.41 2.56
C VAL A 98 21.98 -14.16 3.81
N GLU A 99 21.26 -14.03 4.92
CA GLU A 99 21.57 -14.71 6.19
C GLU A 99 21.46 -16.23 6.08
N SER A 100 20.42 -16.73 5.41
CA SER A 100 20.24 -18.18 5.19
C SER A 100 21.35 -18.76 4.32
N THR A 101 21.73 -18.06 3.24
CA THR A 101 22.80 -18.49 2.34
C THR A 101 24.16 -18.44 3.04
N ALA A 102 24.44 -17.37 3.80
CA ALA A 102 25.66 -17.28 4.60
C ALA A 102 25.74 -18.41 5.63
N SER A 103 24.63 -18.74 6.29
CA SER A 103 24.57 -19.82 7.28
C SER A 103 24.82 -21.19 6.63
N LEU A 104 24.23 -21.46 5.46
CA LEU A 104 24.46 -22.71 4.72
C LEU A 104 25.93 -22.86 4.28
N LEU A 105 26.52 -21.80 3.73
CA LEU A 105 27.92 -21.80 3.29
C LEU A 105 28.89 -22.00 4.46
N ARG A 106 28.59 -21.45 5.64
CA ARG A 106 29.35 -21.71 6.88
C ARG A 106 29.33 -23.17 7.28
N THR A 107 28.22 -23.89 7.07
CA THR A 107 28.16 -25.35 7.29
C THR A 107 29.13 -26.12 6.38
N PHE A 108 29.45 -25.58 5.20
CA PHE A 108 30.45 -26.13 4.28
C PHE A 108 31.88 -25.59 4.53
N GLY A 109 32.11 -24.88 5.63
CA GLY A 109 33.43 -24.32 5.99
C GLY A 109 33.82 -23.08 5.18
N LEU A 110 32.90 -22.48 4.41
CA LEU A 110 33.13 -21.24 3.70
C LEU A 110 32.73 -20.06 4.58
N GLU A 111 33.55 -19.00 4.61
CA GLU A 111 33.21 -17.72 5.27
C GLU A 111 32.83 -16.66 4.22
N PRO A 112 31.61 -16.69 3.67
CA PRO A 112 31.22 -15.73 2.66
C PRO A 112 30.99 -14.35 3.31
N ASN A 113 31.68 -13.34 2.81
CA ASN A 113 31.40 -11.94 3.13
C ASN A 113 30.28 -11.42 2.20
N LEU A 114 29.04 -11.83 2.46
CA LEU A 114 27.89 -11.36 1.69
C LEU A 114 27.47 -9.96 2.17
N PRO A 115 27.29 -8.98 1.28
CA PRO A 115 26.83 -7.65 1.67
C PRO A 115 25.38 -7.70 2.17
N LEU A 116 25.19 -7.44 3.46
CA LEU A 116 23.88 -7.19 4.03
C LEU A 116 23.42 -5.78 3.65
N LEU A 117 22.64 -5.66 2.57
CA LEU A 117 21.93 -4.42 2.34
C LEU A 117 20.87 -4.24 3.43
N LYS A 118 21.09 -3.28 4.33
CA LYS A 118 20.06 -2.75 5.24
C LYS A 118 19.08 -1.89 4.42
N ILE A 119 18.32 -2.51 3.53
CA ILE A 119 17.30 -1.82 2.75
C ILE A 119 16.14 -1.51 3.69
N LEU A 120 15.80 -0.23 3.85
CA LEU A 120 14.56 0.15 4.50
C LEU A 120 13.40 -0.36 3.63
N LEU A 121 12.49 -1.15 4.18
CA LEU A 121 11.41 -1.76 3.41
C LEU A 121 10.53 -0.68 2.77
N PRO A 122 10.23 -0.76 1.45
CA PRO A 122 9.29 0.16 0.83
C PRO A 122 7.91 0.00 1.48
N VAL A 123 7.36 1.12 1.95
CA VAL A 123 6.05 1.09 2.59
C VAL A 123 5.01 0.65 1.57
N GLY A 124 4.24 -0.36 1.97
CA GLY A 124 3.14 -0.87 1.18
C GLY A 124 3.52 -1.73 -0.02
N ILE A 125 4.79 -2.20 -0.12
CA ILE A 125 5.22 -3.10 -1.20
C ILE A 125 4.30 -4.29 -1.40
N SER A 126 3.92 -4.97 -0.32
CA SER A 126 2.99 -6.10 -0.40
C SER A 126 1.62 -5.67 -0.93
N PHE A 127 1.10 -4.50 -0.52
CA PHE A 127 -0.23 -4.04 -0.92
C PHE A 127 -0.30 -3.72 -2.40
N TYR A 128 0.58 -2.86 -2.93
CA TYR A 128 0.54 -2.54 -4.36
C TYR A 128 0.88 -3.76 -5.23
N THR A 129 1.81 -4.62 -4.78
CA THR A 129 2.18 -5.85 -5.51
C THR A 129 0.96 -6.78 -5.66
N PHE A 130 0.26 -7.08 -4.57
CA PHE A 130 -0.91 -7.96 -4.65
C PHE A 130 -2.09 -7.30 -5.36
N GLN A 131 -2.22 -5.98 -5.24
CA GLN A 131 -3.24 -5.21 -5.94
C GLN A 131 -3.04 -5.25 -7.46
N THR A 132 -1.81 -5.03 -7.96
CA THR A 132 -1.54 -5.07 -9.40
C THR A 132 -1.57 -6.48 -9.98
N ILE A 133 -1.07 -7.49 -9.24
CA ILE A 133 -1.22 -8.91 -9.62
C ILE A 133 -2.70 -9.28 -9.68
N SER A 134 -3.51 -8.84 -8.71
CA SER A 134 -4.95 -9.09 -8.72
C SER A 134 -5.60 -8.49 -9.96
N TYR A 135 -5.20 -7.28 -10.34
CA TYR A 135 -5.69 -6.61 -11.55
C TYR A 135 -5.29 -7.38 -12.82
N THR A 136 -4.02 -7.70 -13.03
CA THR A 136 -3.57 -8.43 -14.22
C THR A 136 -4.17 -9.82 -14.31
N PHE A 137 -4.39 -10.48 -13.17
CA PHE A 137 -5.11 -11.76 -13.11
C PHE A 137 -6.59 -11.63 -13.50
N ASP A 138 -7.29 -10.60 -13.02
CA ASP A 138 -8.69 -10.37 -13.37
C ASP A 138 -8.84 -10.03 -14.86
N VAL A 139 -7.90 -9.27 -15.45
CA VAL A 139 -7.81 -9.03 -16.90
C VAL A 139 -7.56 -10.33 -17.67
N PHE A 140 -6.60 -11.15 -17.21
CA PHE A 140 -6.32 -12.45 -17.81
C PHE A 140 -7.56 -13.36 -17.80
N ARG A 141 -8.32 -13.35 -16.70
CA ARG A 141 -9.58 -14.09 -16.56
C ARG A 141 -10.77 -13.47 -17.29
N ARG A 142 -10.60 -12.34 -18.01
CA ARG A 142 -11.67 -11.58 -18.68
C ARG A 142 -12.79 -11.14 -17.72
N ARG A 143 -12.45 -10.87 -16.46
CA ARG A 143 -13.39 -10.35 -15.45
C ARG A 143 -13.50 -8.83 -15.48
N ILE A 144 -12.47 -8.17 -15.97
CA ILE A 144 -12.40 -6.73 -16.18
C ILE A 144 -11.67 -6.47 -17.51
N GLU A 145 -12.04 -5.39 -18.18
CA GLU A 145 -11.28 -4.88 -19.32
C GLU A 145 -10.01 -4.13 -18.84
N PRO A 146 -8.92 -4.13 -19.63
CA PRO A 146 -7.75 -3.32 -19.33
C PRO A 146 -8.06 -1.83 -19.28
N GLU A 147 -7.42 -1.11 -18.38
CA GLU A 147 -7.54 0.35 -18.27
C GLU A 147 -6.82 0.99 -19.45
N GLU A 148 -7.48 1.92 -20.11
CA GLU A 148 -6.92 2.57 -21.29
C GLU A 148 -6.11 3.81 -20.94
N ASN A 149 -6.49 4.53 -19.89
CA ASN A 149 -5.83 5.76 -19.48
C ASN A 149 -4.65 5.46 -18.55
N PRO A 150 -3.40 5.78 -18.96
CA PRO A 150 -2.22 5.49 -18.14
C PRO A 150 -2.20 6.25 -16.81
N VAL A 151 -2.77 7.45 -16.75
CA VAL A 151 -2.84 8.26 -15.51
C VAL A 151 -3.83 7.65 -14.52
N THR A 152 -4.98 7.18 -15.01
CA THR A 152 -5.98 6.48 -14.18
C THR A 152 -5.40 5.21 -13.60
N PHE A 153 -4.72 4.39 -14.42
CA PHE A 153 -4.06 3.18 -13.92
C PHE A 153 -2.91 3.50 -12.95
N ALA A 154 -2.08 4.50 -13.28
CA ALA A 154 -0.98 4.91 -12.42
C ALA A 154 -1.44 5.53 -11.10
N LEU A 155 -2.66 6.06 -11.02
CA LEU A 155 -3.29 6.51 -9.77
C LEU A 155 -3.84 5.34 -8.97
N TYR A 156 -4.44 4.36 -9.63
CA TYR A 156 -4.99 3.17 -8.98
C TYR A 156 -3.95 2.46 -8.11
N VAL A 157 -2.74 2.27 -8.63
CA VAL A 157 -1.69 1.47 -7.97
C VAL A 157 -1.23 2.07 -6.63
N PRO A 158 -0.77 3.33 -6.55
CA PRO A 158 -0.27 3.91 -5.31
C PRO A 158 -1.30 4.75 -4.57
N TYR A 159 -2.61 4.63 -4.81
CA TYR A 159 -3.60 5.55 -4.23
C TYR A 159 -3.42 5.76 -2.72
N PHE A 160 -2.88 6.92 -2.30
CA PHE A 160 -2.38 7.13 -0.93
C PHE A 160 -3.44 7.00 0.17
N PRO A 161 -4.73 7.35 -0.04
CA PRO A 161 -5.77 7.16 0.96
C PRO A 161 -5.98 5.69 1.32
N GLN A 162 -5.49 4.75 0.49
CA GLN A 162 -5.72 3.34 0.67
C GLN A 162 -4.49 2.58 1.15
N LEU A 163 -3.35 2.79 0.49
CA LEU A 163 -2.23 1.84 0.53
C LEU A 163 -1.57 1.70 1.91
N VAL A 164 -1.87 2.63 2.82
CA VAL A 164 -1.23 2.72 4.14
C VAL A 164 -1.98 1.89 5.20
N ALA A 165 -3.27 1.59 5.01
CA ALA A 165 -4.06 0.92 6.04
C ALA A 165 -5.39 0.28 5.58
N GLY A 166 -5.68 0.19 4.29
CA GLY A 166 -6.86 -0.52 3.78
C GLY A 166 -6.63 -2.02 3.57
N PRO A 167 -7.67 -2.85 3.53
CA PRO A 167 -7.56 -4.18 2.92
C PRO A 167 -7.08 -4.04 1.46
N ILE A 168 -6.51 -5.11 0.91
CA ILE A 168 -6.09 -5.13 -0.50
C ILE A 168 -7.34 -4.90 -1.37
N GLU A 169 -7.45 -3.73 -2.00
CA GLU A 169 -8.61 -3.44 -2.84
C GLU A 169 -8.52 -4.12 -4.19
N ARG A 170 -9.69 -4.56 -4.64
CA ARG A 170 -9.86 -5.15 -5.96
C ARG A 170 -10.13 -4.04 -6.97
N ALA A 171 -9.53 -4.19 -8.14
CA ALA A 171 -9.70 -3.28 -9.27
C ALA A 171 -11.18 -3.04 -9.62
N GLN A 172 -12.01 -4.08 -9.53
CA GLN A 172 -13.45 -4.05 -9.77
C GLN A 172 -14.21 -3.03 -8.92
N HIS A 173 -13.69 -2.67 -7.74
CA HIS A 173 -14.33 -1.68 -6.86
C HIS A 173 -13.73 -0.30 -7.03
N LEU A 174 -12.40 -0.18 -7.06
CA LEU A 174 -11.73 1.12 -7.03
C LEU A 174 -11.61 1.78 -8.41
N LEU A 175 -11.30 1.03 -9.47
CA LEU A 175 -11.12 1.63 -10.80
C LEU A 175 -12.37 2.34 -11.30
N PRO A 176 -13.59 1.78 -11.20
CA PRO A 176 -14.80 2.48 -11.62
C PRO A 176 -15.00 3.82 -10.89
N GLN A 177 -14.57 3.93 -9.62
CA GLN A 177 -14.68 5.17 -8.86
C GLN A 177 -13.63 6.21 -9.29
N ILE A 178 -12.44 5.77 -9.71
CA ILE A 178 -11.41 6.66 -10.26
C ILE A 178 -11.77 7.13 -11.69
N GLN A 179 -12.43 6.27 -12.47
CA GLN A 179 -12.90 6.55 -13.83
C GLN A 179 -14.16 7.43 -13.85
N GLY A 180 -15.08 7.21 -12.91
CA GLY A 180 -16.39 7.82 -12.88
C GLY A 180 -16.39 9.31 -12.55
N GLU A 181 -17.53 9.96 -12.83
CA GLU A 181 -17.77 11.33 -12.39
C GLU A 181 -17.82 11.39 -10.86
N ARG A 182 -17.09 12.34 -10.29
CA ARG A 182 -17.01 12.47 -8.84
C ARG A 182 -18.17 13.30 -8.33
N ARG A 183 -18.95 12.70 -7.44
CA ARG A 183 -19.94 13.44 -6.66
C ARG A 183 -19.22 14.48 -5.80
N ARG A 184 -19.77 15.68 -5.71
CA ARG A 184 -19.31 16.64 -4.70
C ARG A 184 -19.70 16.10 -3.33
N ALA A 185 -18.70 15.83 -2.49
CA ALA A 185 -18.91 15.54 -1.08
C ALA A 185 -19.77 16.65 -0.45
N ASP A 186 -20.81 16.24 0.25
CA ASP A 186 -21.69 17.11 1.03
C ASP A 186 -21.11 17.34 2.44
N GLU A 187 -21.80 18.15 3.25
CA GLU A 187 -21.38 18.44 4.62
C GLU A 187 -21.34 17.17 5.48
N HIS A 188 -22.28 16.24 5.25
CA HIS A 188 -22.37 14.99 6.00
C HIS A 188 -21.17 14.07 5.72
N ASP A 189 -20.75 13.95 4.45
CA ASP A 189 -19.58 13.20 4.02
C ASP A 189 -18.31 13.76 4.67
N ILE A 190 -18.15 15.09 4.67
CA ILE A 190 -16.99 15.78 5.23
C ILE A 190 -16.92 15.59 6.74
N LEU A 191 -18.03 15.83 7.46
CA LEU A 191 -18.10 15.64 8.91
C LEU A 191 -17.86 14.17 9.29
N SER A 192 -18.41 13.24 8.52
CA SER A 192 -18.20 11.80 8.72
C SER A 192 -16.74 11.41 8.51
N GLY A 193 -16.10 11.92 7.45
CA GLY A 193 -14.68 11.71 7.19
C GLY A 193 -13.77 12.27 8.29
N LEU A 194 -14.02 13.51 8.73
CA LEU A 194 -13.31 14.13 9.85
C LEU A 194 -13.49 13.35 11.15
N ARG A 195 -14.71 12.91 11.46
CA ARG A 195 -14.99 12.08 12.63
C ARG A 195 -14.21 10.78 12.59
N LEU A 196 -14.15 10.10 11.44
CA LEU A 196 -13.40 8.86 11.27
C LEU A 196 -11.89 9.08 11.44
N ILE A 197 -11.35 10.17 10.90
CA ILE A 197 -9.94 10.56 11.07
C ILE A 197 -9.64 10.80 12.55
N LEU A 198 -10.48 11.59 13.25
CA LEU A 198 -10.28 11.92 14.67
C LEU A 198 -10.40 10.68 15.58
N VAL A 199 -11.42 9.84 15.37
CA VAL A 199 -11.57 8.58 16.11
C VAL A 199 -10.39 7.64 15.83
N GLY A 200 -9.93 7.57 14.58
CA GLY A 200 -8.73 6.84 14.18
C GLY A 200 -7.48 7.30 14.90
N LEU A 201 -7.26 8.62 14.92
CA LEU A 201 -6.12 9.25 15.56
C LEU A 201 -6.14 9.04 17.08
N PHE A 202 -7.30 9.22 17.72
CA PHE A 202 -7.47 8.97 19.15
C PHE A 202 -7.15 7.51 19.49
N LYS A 203 -7.75 6.56 18.76
CA LYS A 203 -7.46 5.14 18.93
C LYS A 203 -5.96 4.84 18.78
N LYS A 204 -5.29 5.43 17.78
CA LYS A 204 -3.87 5.21 17.52
C LYS A 204 -2.98 5.80 18.63
N VAL A 205 -3.15 7.08 18.95
CA VAL A 205 -2.26 7.81 19.84
C VAL A 205 -2.59 7.55 21.31
N ALA A 206 -3.87 7.60 21.68
CA ALA A 206 -4.28 7.49 23.09
C ALA A 206 -4.39 6.05 23.59
N ILE A 207 -4.68 5.08 22.71
CA ILE A 207 -4.84 3.67 23.10
C ILE A 207 -3.62 2.86 22.64
N ALA A 208 -3.39 2.73 21.33
CA ALA A 208 -2.36 1.81 20.82
C ALA A 208 -0.95 2.23 21.24
N ASP A 209 -0.58 3.49 21.03
CA ASP A 209 0.77 3.98 21.35
C ASP A 209 0.99 4.04 22.88
N ALA A 210 -0.06 4.24 23.67
CA ALA A 210 0.01 4.20 25.14
C ALA A 210 0.19 2.77 25.70
N VAL A 211 -0.42 1.76 25.05
CA VAL A 211 -0.35 0.35 25.46
C VAL A 211 0.90 -0.35 24.88
N ALA A 212 1.47 0.15 23.79
CA ALA A 212 2.63 -0.44 23.12
C ALA A 212 3.84 -0.72 24.04
N PRO A 213 4.25 0.18 24.97
CA PRO A 213 5.34 -0.11 25.90
C PRO A 213 5.04 -1.24 26.88
N LEU A 214 3.78 -1.37 27.33
CA LEU A 214 3.34 -2.45 28.22
C LEU A 214 3.42 -3.80 27.49
N VAL A 215 2.95 -3.84 26.24
CA VAL A 215 3.04 -5.03 25.39
C VAL A 215 4.50 -5.41 25.13
N ALA A 216 5.34 -4.43 24.78
CA ALA A 216 6.76 -4.67 24.53
C ALA A 216 7.48 -5.24 25.77
N LYS A 217 7.19 -4.72 26.97
CA LYS A 217 7.74 -5.26 28.22
C LYS A 217 7.32 -6.70 28.48
N SER A 218 6.04 -7.03 28.25
CA SER A 218 5.53 -8.39 28.44
C SER A 218 6.18 -9.43 27.51
N PHE A 219 6.50 -9.04 26.27
CA PHE A 219 7.15 -9.94 25.30
C PHE A 219 8.67 -10.02 25.47
N ASN A 220 9.33 -8.92 25.88
CA ASN A 220 10.80 -8.88 26.04
C ASN A 220 11.28 -9.42 27.40
N SER A 221 10.40 -9.53 28.39
CA SER A 221 10.72 -10.09 29.70
C SER A 221 9.54 -10.93 30.19
N PRO A 222 9.36 -12.16 29.68
CA PRO A 222 8.25 -13.01 30.06
C PRO A 222 8.44 -13.49 31.52
N GLY A 223 8.05 -12.65 32.48
CA GLY A 223 8.08 -12.95 33.91
C GLY A 223 7.04 -13.98 34.36
N GLY A 224 6.31 -14.61 33.42
CA GLY A 224 5.32 -15.66 33.67
C GLY A 224 4.24 -15.74 32.60
N SER A 225 3.45 -16.83 32.61
CA SER A 225 2.32 -17.06 31.69
C SER A 225 1.23 -15.97 31.75
N VAL A 226 1.12 -15.25 32.87
CA VAL A 226 0.18 -14.13 33.05
C VAL A 226 0.61 -12.88 32.30
N SER A 227 1.90 -12.53 32.27
CA SER A 227 2.38 -11.37 31.51
C SER A 227 2.26 -11.61 30.00
N ALA A 228 2.50 -12.85 29.55
CA ALA A 228 2.24 -13.26 28.17
C ALA A 228 0.75 -13.19 27.81
N ALA A 229 -0.16 -13.65 28.69
CA ALA A 229 -1.60 -13.55 28.46
C ALA A 229 -2.09 -12.09 28.40
N ILE A 230 -1.58 -11.20 29.26
CA ILE A 230 -1.86 -9.76 29.22
C ILE A 230 -1.32 -9.14 27.92
N GLY A 231 -0.12 -9.54 27.49
CA GLY A 231 0.45 -9.11 26.20
C GLY A 231 -0.40 -9.53 25.00
N ILE A 232 -0.92 -10.76 24.99
CA ILE A 232 -1.81 -11.29 23.95
C ILE A 232 -3.18 -10.59 23.96
N LEU A 233 -3.76 -10.35 25.13
CA LEU A 233 -5.04 -9.65 25.28
C LEU A 233 -4.92 -8.16 24.90
N ALA A 234 -3.83 -7.50 25.27
CA ALA A 234 -3.55 -6.12 24.88
C ALA A 234 -3.28 -6.01 23.37
N PHE A 235 -2.56 -6.96 22.77
CA PHE A 235 -2.31 -7.01 21.34
C PHE A 235 -3.57 -7.30 20.51
N SER A 236 -4.40 -8.25 20.95
CA SER A 236 -5.66 -8.59 20.27
C SER A 236 -6.72 -7.48 20.37
N ARG A 237 -6.68 -6.66 21.42
CA ARG A 237 -7.51 -5.47 21.61
C ARG A 237 -6.88 -4.19 21.09
N ASP A 238 -5.93 -4.27 20.16
CA ASP A 238 -5.44 -3.14 19.36
C ASP A 238 -6.11 -3.08 17.96
N PRO A 239 -7.44 -2.81 17.86
CA PRO A 239 -8.09 -2.57 16.57
C PRO A 239 -7.67 -1.21 15.96
N ALA A 240 -6.93 -0.40 16.71
CA ALA A 240 -6.53 0.95 16.36
C ALA A 240 -5.40 1.00 15.34
N ARG A 241 -4.64 -0.09 15.18
CA ARG A 241 -3.55 -0.17 14.21
C ARG A 241 -4.02 -0.09 12.74
N PHE A 242 -5.30 -0.38 12.47
CA PHE A 242 -5.84 -0.46 11.11
C PHE A 242 -7.09 0.43 10.85
N SER A 243 -7.72 1.02 11.87
CA SER A 243 -9.06 1.62 11.70
C SER A 243 -9.10 3.11 11.29
N GLY A 244 -7.99 3.83 11.29
CA GLY A 244 -8.01 5.30 11.18
C GLY A 244 -8.15 5.90 9.77
N VAL A 245 -8.04 5.07 8.72
CA VAL A 245 -7.84 5.56 7.34
C VAL A 245 -9.11 5.44 6.48
N GLY A 246 -10.12 4.69 6.93
CA GLY A 246 -11.37 4.50 6.16
C GLY A 246 -12.11 5.80 5.84
N GLY A 247 -11.98 6.83 6.68
CA GLY A 247 -12.61 8.14 6.45
C GLY A 247 -12.07 8.92 5.25
N LEU A 248 -10.83 8.68 4.83
CA LEU A 248 -10.23 9.39 3.70
C LEU A 248 -10.79 8.95 2.36
N LYS A 249 -11.15 7.67 2.22
CA LYS A 249 -11.78 7.18 1.00
C LYS A 249 -13.12 7.86 0.75
N ALA A 250 -13.95 7.98 1.78
CA ALA A 250 -15.28 8.59 1.70
C ALA A 250 -15.28 10.09 1.33
N VAL A 251 -14.16 10.80 1.52
CA VAL A 251 -14.06 12.24 1.25
C VAL A 251 -13.48 12.54 -0.13
N LEU A 252 -12.66 11.64 -0.68
CA LEU A 252 -11.88 11.85 -1.91
C LEU A 252 -12.39 11.03 -3.11
N VAL A 253 -13.32 10.09 -2.88
CA VAL A 253 -13.89 9.18 -3.86
C VAL A 253 -15.38 9.02 -3.58
#